data_AF-A0A1E5Q9U2-F1
#
_entry.id   AF-A0A1E5Q9U2-F1
#
_cell.length_a   1.000
_cell.length_b   1.000
_cell.length_c   1.000
_cell.angle_alpha   90.00
_cell.angle_beta   90.00
_cell.angle_gamma   90.00
#
_symmetry.space_group_name_H-M   'P 1'
#
loop_
_entity.id
_entity.type
_entity.pdbx_description
1 polymer ?
#
loop_
_entity_poly.entity_id
_entity_poly.type
_entity_poly.pdbx_seq_one_letter_code
_entity_poly.pdbx_strand_id
1 'polypeptide(L)'
;MNAPIQDVDSDVLRGELHGLLKYINRVREEIASISRPTDDSHEFSTMSDQLDAVIKATDEASNTIMGCAEGNEDAVTKLRALLKDPKQVALLDQISENDMNIIQACSFQDITGQRVTKVARSLTYVEARVGALTELWGKEEIEKVELKSEEKTADEKLLNGPALDPARSINQAEIDALFD
;
A
#
# COMPACT_ATOMS: atom_id res chain seq x y z
N MET A 1 -51.64 18.50 -38.84
CA MET A 1 -50.75 17.43 -39.36
C MET A 1 -49.77 17.11 -38.24
N ASN A 2 -50.07 16.10 -37.42
CA ASN A 2 -49.15 15.64 -36.38
C ASN A 2 -48.09 14.76 -37.05
N ALA A 3 -46.82 15.09 -36.85
CA ALA A 3 -45.72 14.20 -37.22
C ALA A 3 -45.82 12.89 -36.41
N PRO A 4 -45.56 11.72 -37.01
CA PRO A 4 -45.59 10.47 -36.27
C PRO A 4 -44.42 10.47 -35.29
N ILE A 5 -44.72 10.28 -34.00
CA ILE A 5 -43.70 9.88 -33.03
C ILE A 5 -43.19 8.53 -33.54
N GLN A 6 -41.93 8.48 -33.97
CA GLN A 6 -41.28 7.22 -34.31
C GLN A 6 -41.36 6.32 -33.08
N ASP A 7 -42.13 5.25 -33.21
CA ASP A 7 -42.23 4.18 -32.25
C ASP A 7 -40.81 3.61 -32.09
N VAL A 8 -40.15 3.93 -30.98
CA VAL A 8 -38.87 3.32 -30.64
C VAL A 8 -39.15 1.83 -30.56
N ASP A 9 -38.62 1.07 -31.53
CA ASP A 9 -38.90 -0.34 -31.71
C ASP A 9 -38.77 -1.07 -30.37
N SER A 10 -39.89 -1.62 -29.89
CA SER A 10 -39.99 -2.23 -28.56
C SER A 10 -38.93 -3.31 -28.36
N ASP A 11 -38.50 -3.97 -29.44
CA ASP A 11 -37.45 -4.98 -29.42
C ASP A 11 -36.06 -4.37 -29.21
N VAL A 12 -35.80 -3.16 -29.73
CA VAL A 12 -34.56 -2.41 -29.47
C VAL A 12 -34.50 -1.99 -28.01
N LEU A 13 -35.58 -1.43 -27.47
CA LEU A 13 -35.65 -1.01 -26.06
C LEU A 13 -35.49 -2.21 -25.12
N ARG A 14 -36.07 -3.37 -25.47
CA ARG A 14 -35.93 -4.62 -24.72
C ARG A 14 -34.50 -5.16 -24.78
N GLY A 15 -33.84 -5.07 -25.93
CA GLY A 15 -32.43 -5.41 -26.10
C GLY A 15 -31.51 -4.53 -25.27
N GLU A 16 -31.74 -3.22 -25.27
CA GLU A 16 -31.00 -2.24 -24.45
C GLU A 16 -31.19 -2.49 -22.94
N LEU A 17 -32.43 -2.75 -22.50
CA LEU A 17 -32.73 -3.08 -21.11
C LEU A 17 -32.04 -4.38 -20.68
N HIS A 18 -32.05 -5.41 -21.54
CA HIS A 18 -31.35 -6.66 -21.27
C HIS A 18 -29.83 -6.46 -21.17
N GLY A 19 -29.26 -5.62 -22.05
CA GLY A 19 -27.86 -5.23 -21.98
C GLY A 19 -27.50 -4.52 -20.67
N LEU A 20 -28.35 -3.59 -20.24
CA LEU A 20 -28.17 -2.84 -19.00
C LEU A 20 -28.25 -3.76 -17.77
N LEU A 21 -29.21 -4.68 -17.73
CA LEU A 21 -29.32 -5.68 -16.66
C LEU A 21 -28.08 -6.59 -16.58
N LYS A 22 -27.58 -7.03 -17.74
CA LYS A 22 -26.35 -7.83 -17.81
C LYS A 22 -25.13 -7.06 -17.28
N TYR A 23 -25.04 -5.76 -17.62
CA TYR A 23 -23.98 -4.90 -17.13
C TYR A 23 -24.06 -4.70 -15.61
N ILE A 24 -25.26 -4.44 -15.07
CA ILE A 24 -25.47 -4.30 -13.62
C ILE A 24 -25.07 -5.58 -12.87
N ASN A 25 -25.43 -6.75 -13.40
CA ASN A 25 -25.04 -8.03 -12.78
C ASN A 25 -23.53 -8.23 -12.78
N ARG A 26 -22.85 -7.89 -13.87
CA ARG A 26 -21.38 -7.93 -13.91
C ARG A 26 -20.74 -6.98 -12.90
N VAL A 27 -21.23 -5.75 -12.80
CA VAL A 27 -20.72 -4.78 -11.81
C VAL A 27 -20.98 -5.29 -10.38
N ARG A 28 -22.11 -5.95 -10.14
CA ARG A 28 -22.41 -6.59 -8.84
C ARG A 28 -21.42 -7.70 -8.52
N GLU A 29 -21.05 -8.53 -9.49
CA GLU A 29 -20.00 -9.56 -9.33
C GLU A 29 -18.64 -8.94 -9.02
N GLU A 30 -18.24 -7.89 -9.76
CA GLU A 30 -16.98 -7.18 -9.54
C GLU A 30 -16.94 -6.52 -8.15
N ILE A 31 -18.01 -5.85 -7.72
CA ILE A 31 -18.10 -5.25 -6.37
C ILE A 31 -18.14 -6.32 -5.29
N ALA A 32 -18.84 -7.43 -5.49
CA ALA A 32 -18.82 -8.55 -4.54
C ALA A 32 -17.40 -9.14 -4.41
N SER A 33 -16.65 -9.24 -5.52
CA SER A 33 -15.27 -9.72 -5.52
C SER A 33 -14.30 -8.79 -4.79
N ILE A 34 -14.58 -7.50 -4.84
CA ILE A 34 -13.85 -6.49 -4.08
C ILE A 34 -14.27 -6.67 -2.62
N SER A 35 -15.53 -6.42 -2.27
CA SER A 35 -16.06 -6.33 -0.90
C SER A 35 -15.97 -7.59 -0.03
N ARG A 36 -15.83 -8.80 -0.60
CA ARG A 36 -15.74 -10.04 0.18
C ARG A 36 -14.29 -10.33 0.56
N PRO A 37 -13.97 -10.46 1.87
CA PRO A 37 -12.67 -10.96 2.28
C PRO A 37 -12.47 -12.36 1.71
N THR A 38 -11.41 -12.58 0.94
CA THR A 38 -11.00 -13.92 0.48
C THR A 38 -10.33 -14.74 1.59
N ASP A 39 -10.12 -14.14 2.75
CA ASP A 39 -9.50 -14.71 3.95
C ASP A 39 -10.04 -13.91 5.17
N ASP A 40 -10.09 -14.50 6.37
CA ASP A 40 -10.57 -13.86 7.62
C ASP A 40 -9.81 -12.57 8.02
N SER A 41 -8.81 -12.16 7.21
CA SER A 41 -7.90 -11.03 7.44
C SER A 41 -8.09 -9.83 6.50
N HIS A 42 -9.07 -9.82 5.59
CA HIS A 42 -9.15 -8.80 4.53
C HIS A 42 -10.47 -8.00 4.53
N GLU A 43 -10.73 -7.23 5.59
CA GLU A 43 -11.58 -6.03 5.47
C GLU A 43 -10.79 -4.94 4.73
N PHE A 44 -11.38 -4.17 3.81
CA PHE A 44 -10.69 -3.05 3.15
C PHE A 44 -10.09 -2.02 4.11
N SER A 45 -10.67 -1.91 5.32
CA SER A 45 -10.08 -1.18 6.44
C SER A 45 -8.59 -1.54 6.61
N THR A 46 -8.24 -2.81 6.46
CA THR A 46 -6.86 -3.27 6.55
C THR A 46 -5.98 -2.81 5.39
N MET A 47 -6.46 -2.62 4.15
CA MET A 47 -5.56 -2.24 3.04
C MET A 47 -5.04 -0.81 3.16
N SER A 48 -5.92 0.14 3.52
CA SER A 48 -5.48 1.52 3.80
C SER A 48 -4.54 1.55 5.00
N ASP A 49 -4.89 0.83 6.07
CA ASP A 49 -4.08 0.73 7.29
C ASP A 49 -2.71 0.07 7.01
N GLN A 50 -2.66 -0.96 6.18
CA GLN A 50 -1.42 -1.62 5.73
C GLN A 50 -0.55 -0.67 4.93
N LEU A 51 -1.14 0.11 4.02
CA LEU A 51 -0.40 1.08 3.23
C LEU A 51 0.14 2.22 4.11
N ASP A 52 -0.65 2.70 5.07
CA ASP A 52 -0.19 3.70 6.05
C ASP A 52 0.93 3.13 6.95
N ALA A 53 0.84 1.86 7.35
CA ALA A 53 1.89 1.18 8.09
C ALA A 53 3.18 1.04 7.28
N VAL A 54 3.09 0.75 5.98
CA VAL A 54 4.25 0.74 5.06
C VAL A 54 4.88 2.12 4.98
N ILE A 55 4.10 3.18 4.77
CA ILE A 55 4.60 4.56 4.71
C ILE A 55 5.36 4.88 6.00
N LYS A 56 4.72 4.66 7.15
CA LYS A 56 5.31 4.93 8.46
C LYS A 56 6.59 4.14 8.72
N ALA A 57 6.59 2.84 8.44
CA ALA A 57 7.77 1.99 8.60
C ALA A 57 8.93 2.46 7.72
N THR A 58 8.64 2.89 6.47
CA THR A 58 9.68 3.44 5.59
C THR A 58 10.21 4.78 6.05
N ASP A 59 9.36 5.66 6.58
CA ASP A 59 9.77 6.96 7.15
C ASP A 59 10.66 6.76 8.39
N GLU A 60 10.28 5.85 9.29
CA GLU A 60 11.05 5.52 10.49
C GLU A 60 12.42 4.91 10.14
N ALA A 61 12.46 3.99 9.19
CA ALA A 61 13.71 3.40 8.71
C ALA A 61 14.63 4.45 8.09
N SER A 62 14.10 5.35 7.25
CA SER A 62 14.88 6.41 6.62
C SER A 62 15.45 7.40 7.63
N ASN A 63 14.63 7.84 8.61
CA ASN A 63 15.09 8.70 9.71
C ASN A 63 16.19 8.03 10.54
N THR A 64 16.06 6.72 10.80
CA THR A 64 17.07 5.94 11.52
C THR A 64 18.39 5.91 10.74
N ILE A 65 18.34 5.65 9.43
CA ILE A 65 19.53 5.64 8.56
C ILE A 65 20.20 7.02 8.53
N MET A 66 19.43 8.10 8.39
CA MET A 66 19.95 9.47 8.43
C MET A 66 20.61 9.78 9.78
N GLY A 67 19.97 9.41 10.89
CA GLY A 67 20.55 9.59 12.23
C GLY A 67 21.86 8.82 12.44
N CYS A 68 21.99 7.61 11.85
CA CYS A 68 23.25 6.88 11.84
C CYS A 68 24.35 7.62 11.06
N ALA A 69 24.03 8.17 9.87
CA ALA A 69 24.98 8.94 9.07
C ALA A 69 25.43 10.23 9.78
N GLU A 70 24.51 10.93 10.45
CA GLU A 70 24.84 12.10 11.29
C GLU A 70 25.75 11.70 12.47
N GLY A 71 25.46 10.57 13.12
CA GLY A 71 26.30 10.03 14.20
C GLY A 71 27.71 9.63 13.73
N ASN A 72 27.85 9.13 12.50
CA ASN A 72 29.15 8.87 11.88
C ASN A 72 29.92 10.17 11.67
N GLU A 73 29.28 11.21 11.14
CA GLU A 73 29.92 12.52 10.89
C GLU A 73 30.42 13.18 12.19
N ASP A 74 29.67 13.03 13.29
CA ASP A 74 30.11 13.45 14.63
C ASP A 74 31.38 12.71 15.08
N ALA A 75 31.45 11.39 14.82
CA ALA A 75 32.63 10.59 15.14
C ALA A 75 33.83 10.98 14.26
N VAL A 76 33.59 11.19 12.96
CA VAL A 76 34.59 11.67 12.00
C VAL A 76 35.16 13.02 12.45
N THR A 77 34.31 13.96 12.85
CA THR A 77 34.72 15.28 13.36
C THR A 77 35.64 15.16 14.58
N LYS A 78 35.31 14.28 15.53
CA LYS A 78 36.15 14.01 16.71
C LYS A 78 37.50 13.38 16.31
N LEU A 79 37.49 12.42 15.38
CA LEU A 79 38.71 11.77 14.89
C LEU A 79 39.63 12.75 14.13
N ARG A 80 39.05 13.65 13.34
CA ARG A 80 39.81 14.66 12.57
C ARG A 80 40.61 15.61 13.48
N ALA A 81 40.15 15.83 14.72
CA ALA A 81 40.90 16.62 15.71
C ALA A 81 42.12 15.89 16.30
N LEU A 82 42.13 14.55 16.25
CA LEU A 82 43.17 13.71 16.85
C LEU A 82 44.21 13.25 15.82
N LEU A 83 43.77 12.97 14.60
CA LEU A 83 44.60 12.42 13.53
C LEU A 83 45.30 13.54 12.75
N LYS A 84 46.58 13.32 12.42
CA LYS A 84 47.40 14.26 11.64
C LYS A 84 48.01 13.67 10.38
N ASP A 85 47.93 12.34 10.20
CA ASP A 85 48.42 11.68 9.00
C ASP A 85 47.52 12.04 7.81
N PRO A 86 48.06 12.66 6.74
CA PRO A 86 47.29 13.01 5.55
C PRO A 86 46.50 11.84 4.94
N LYS A 87 47.03 10.61 5.00
CA LYS A 87 46.33 9.42 4.47
C LYS A 87 45.11 9.07 5.31
N GLN A 88 45.20 9.23 6.63
CA GLN A 88 44.08 8.97 7.53
C GLN A 88 43.01 10.06 7.41
N VAL A 89 43.42 11.31 7.26
CA VAL A 89 42.49 12.43 7.01
C VAL A 89 41.73 12.23 5.71
N ALA A 90 42.39 11.79 4.62
CA ALA A 90 41.71 11.49 3.36
C ALA A 90 40.64 10.39 3.48
N LEU A 91 40.86 9.38 4.33
CA LEU A 91 39.84 8.36 4.61
C LEU A 91 38.64 8.94 5.37
N LEU A 92 38.87 9.87 6.30
CA LEU A 92 37.80 10.59 6.98
C LEU A 92 36.97 11.43 6.00
N ASP A 93 37.63 12.12 5.07
CA ASP A 93 36.95 12.90 4.02
C ASP A 93 36.03 12.00 3.18
N GLN A 94 36.50 10.80 2.82
CA GLN A 94 35.73 9.82 2.08
C GLN A 94 34.51 9.31 2.87
N ILE A 95 34.64 9.12 4.19
CA ILE A 95 33.50 8.72 5.04
C ILE A 95 32.46 9.84 5.07
N SER A 96 32.87 11.09 5.32
CA SER A 96 31.96 12.25 5.29
C SER A 96 31.23 12.41 3.96
N GLU A 97 31.91 12.17 2.84
CA GLU A 97 31.28 12.20 1.51
C GLU A 97 30.24 11.09 1.36
N ASN A 98 30.52 9.88 1.85
CA ASN A 98 29.56 8.78 1.83
C ASN A 98 28.34 9.08 2.73
N ASP A 99 28.53 9.60 3.93
CA ASP A 99 27.44 9.95 4.84
C ASP A 99 26.55 11.05 4.23
N MET A 100 27.13 12.05 3.55
CA MET A 100 26.36 13.05 2.80
C MET A 100 25.55 12.44 1.66
N ASN A 101 26.12 11.48 0.92
CA ASN A 101 25.40 10.76 -0.13
C ASN A 101 24.23 9.95 0.43
N ILE A 102 24.38 9.33 1.61
CA ILE A 102 23.30 8.62 2.31
C ILE A 102 22.18 9.60 2.68
N ILE A 103 22.51 10.72 3.32
CA ILE A 103 21.53 11.75 3.70
C ILE A 103 20.76 12.25 2.48
N GLN A 104 21.47 12.56 1.39
CA GLN A 104 20.84 13.01 0.15
C GLN A 104 19.93 11.94 -0.46
N ALA A 105 20.35 10.67 -0.49
CA ALA A 105 19.52 9.57 -1.00
C ALA A 105 18.24 9.39 -0.16
N CYS A 106 18.36 9.40 1.16
CA CYS A 106 17.22 9.30 2.08
C CYS A 106 16.29 10.53 1.99
N SER A 107 16.80 11.72 1.69
CA SER A 107 15.96 12.93 1.53
C SER A 107 14.94 12.83 0.38
N PHE A 108 15.21 12.03 -0.66
CA PHE A 108 14.25 11.77 -1.75
C PHE A 108 13.05 10.93 -1.30
N GLN A 109 13.13 10.27 -0.15
CA GLN A 109 12.05 9.48 0.41
C GLN A 109 10.84 10.35 0.78
N ASP A 110 11.03 11.62 1.15
CA ASP A 110 9.92 12.57 1.41
C ASP A 110 8.99 12.71 0.19
N ILE A 111 9.55 12.85 -1.02
CA ILE A 111 8.76 12.90 -2.26
C ILE A 111 8.02 11.58 -2.51
N THR A 112 8.67 10.45 -2.16
CA THR A 112 8.06 9.13 -2.31
C THR A 112 6.91 8.95 -1.32
N GLY A 113 7.10 9.28 -0.05
CA GLY A 113 6.08 9.24 0.99
C GLY A 113 4.86 10.10 0.64
N GLN A 114 5.07 11.32 0.12
CA GLN A 114 3.98 12.19 -0.36
C GLN A 114 3.20 11.57 -1.52
N ARG A 115 3.90 10.95 -2.49
CA ARG A 115 3.26 10.29 -3.63
C ARG A 115 2.45 9.08 -3.20
N VAL A 116 3.01 8.23 -2.35
CA VAL A 116 2.32 7.04 -1.82
C VAL A 116 1.12 7.45 -0.98
N THR A 117 1.25 8.47 -0.12
CA THR A 117 0.11 9.05 0.64
C THR A 117 -1.03 9.50 -0.28
N LYS A 118 -0.71 10.12 -1.42
CA LYS A 118 -1.75 10.53 -2.39
C LYS A 118 -2.46 9.33 -3.03
N VAL A 119 -1.72 8.27 -3.33
CA VAL A 119 -2.29 7.02 -3.82
C VAL A 119 -3.17 6.37 -2.74
N ALA A 120 -2.70 6.32 -1.50
CA ALA A 120 -3.46 5.80 -0.35
C ALA A 120 -4.81 6.52 -0.21
N ARG A 121 -4.82 7.85 -0.21
CA ARG A 121 -6.06 8.65 -0.17
C ARG A 121 -7.01 8.35 -1.33
N SER A 122 -6.47 8.05 -2.51
CA SER A 122 -7.28 7.70 -3.67
C SER A 122 -7.91 6.32 -3.50
N LEU A 123 -7.19 5.37 -2.91
CA LEU A 123 -7.72 4.04 -2.55
C LEU A 123 -8.81 4.14 -1.48
N THR A 124 -8.62 4.94 -0.43
CA THR A 124 -9.66 5.19 0.59
C THR A 124 -10.93 5.78 -0.04
N TYR A 125 -10.79 6.65 -1.04
CA TYR A 125 -11.93 7.18 -1.78
C TYR A 125 -12.68 6.11 -2.59
N VAL A 126 -11.95 5.20 -3.25
CA VAL A 126 -12.53 4.07 -3.96
C VAL A 126 -13.25 3.13 -2.98
N GLU A 127 -12.62 2.81 -1.85
CA GLU A 127 -13.20 2.00 -0.78
C GLU A 127 -14.53 2.58 -0.29
N ALA A 128 -14.59 3.87 0.02
CA ALA A 128 -15.82 4.51 0.47
C ALA A 128 -16.97 4.39 -0.56
N ARG A 129 -16.65 4.43 -1.85
CA ARG A 129 -17.63 4.28 -2.94
C ARG A 129 -18.10 2.84 -3.11
N VAL A 130 -17.18 1.89 -3.02
CA VAL A 130 -17.50 0.45 -3.03
C VAL A 130 -18.37 0.09 -1.83
N GLY A 131 -18.04 0.63 -0.65
CA GLY A 131 -18.84 0.49 0.57
C GLY A 131 -20.26 1.02 0.40
N ALA A 132 -20.42 2.24 -0.12
CA ALA A 132 -21.73 2.83 -0.38
C ALA A 132 -22.56 2.01 -1.40
N LEU A 133 -21.94 1.45 -2.44
CA LEU A 133 -22.61 0.57 -3.40
C LEU A 133 -23.04 -0.75 -2.76
N THR A 134 -22.19 -1.31 -1.90
CA THR A 134 -22.48 -2.54 -1.14
C THR A 134 -23.64 -2.32 -0.18
N GLU A 135 -23.70 -1.17 0.52
CA GLU A 135 -24.82 -0.81 1.38
C GLU A 135 -26.13 -0.63 0.60
N LEU A 136 -26.08 0.04 -0.56
CA LEU A 136 -27.26 0.27 -1.40
C LEU A 136 -27.87 -1.03 -1.93
N TRP A 137 -27.06 -2.03 -2.26
CA TRP A 137 -27.53 -3.33 -2.74
C TRP A 137 -27.91 -4.31 -1.62
N GLY A 138 -27.47 -4.05 -0.39
CA GLY A 138 -27.66 -4.92 0.76
C GLY A 138 -26.56 -5.97 0.87
N LYS A 139 -25.90 -6.02 2.03
CA LYS A 139 -24.77 -6.92 2.30
C LYS A 139 -25.14 -8.40 2.10
N GLU A 140 -26.32 -8.81 2.55
CA GLU A 140 -26.83 -10.19 2.39
C GLU A 140 -26.96 -10.61 0.91
N GLU A 141 -27.28 -9.67 0.02
CA GLU A 141 -27.43 -9.93 -1.40
C GLU A 141 -26.06 -10.03 -2.11
N ILE A 142 -25.08 -9.25 -1.66
CA ILE A 142 -23.69 -9.33 -2.14
C ILE A 142 -23.05 -10.65 -1.68
N GLU A 143 -23.35 -11.12 -0.48
CA GLU A 143 -22.89 -12.41 0.04
C GLU A 143 -23.49 -13.63 -0.69
N LYS A 144 -24.59 -13.48 -1.40
CA LYS A 144 -25.15 -14.59 -2.20
C LYS A 144 -24.45 -14.77 -3.55
N VAL A 145 -23.59 -13.84 -3.97
CA VAL A 145 -22.89 -13.89 -5.26
C VAL A 145 -21.77 -14.93 -5.20
N GLU A 146 -21.89 -16.03 -5.94
CA GLU A 146 -20.82 -17.02 -6.05
C GLU A 146 -19.60 -16.42 -6.73
N LEU A 147 -18.49 -16.31 -5.99
CA LEU A 147 -17.20 -15.92 -6.52
C LEU A 147 -16.34 -17.16 -6.74
N LYS A 148 -15.56 -17.19 -7.82
CA LYS A 148 -14.51 -18.19 -7.98
C LYS A 148 -13.35 -17.77 -7.09
N SER A 149 -12.92 -18.63 -6.15
CA SER A 149 -11.71 -18.36 -5.38
C SER A 149 -10.49 -18.52 -6.27
N GLU A 150 -9.63 -17.52 -6.31
CA GLU A 150 -8.28 -17.66 -6.84
C GLU A 150 -7.40 -18.26 -5.74
N GLU A 151 -6.84 -19.46 -5.96
CA GLU A 151 -5.87 -20.03 -5.03
C GLU A 151 -4.56 -19.24 -5.11
N LYS A 152 -4.16 -18.61 -3.99
CA LYS A 152 -2.84 -18.00 -3.86
C LYS A 152 -1.75 -19.04 -4.13
N THR A 153 -0.77 -18.69 -4.95
CA THR A 153 0.45 -19.47 -5.18
C THR A 153 1.28 -19.60 -3.89
N ALA A 154 2.25 -20.51 -3.88
CA ALA A 154 3.13 -20.70 -2.72
C ALA A 154 3.91 -19.40 -2.37
N ASP A 155 4.35 -18.66 -3.38
CA ASP A 155 5.11 -17.42 -3.20
C ASP A 155 4.22 -16.29 -2.67
N GLU A 156 2.97 -16.18 -3.16
CA GLU A 156 2.01 -15.17 -2.67
C GLU A 156 1.62 -15.37 -1.20
N LYS A 157 1.69 -16.61 -0.70
CA LYS A 157 1.47 -16.90 0.73
C LYS A 157 2.62 -16.43 1.63
N LEU A 158 3.80 -16.17 1.07
CA LEU A 158 4.96 -15.67 1.81
C LEU A 158 5.00 -14.14 1.88
N LEU A 159 4.27 -13.45 0.99
CA LEU A 159 4.19 -11.99 0.95
C LEU A 159 3.28 -11.47 2.07
N ASN A 160 3.86 -11.29 3.26
CA ASN A 160 3.21 -10.61 4.36
C ASN A 160 3.74 -9.16 4.44
N GLY A 161 2.82 -8.20 4.57
CA GLY A 161 3.18 -6.81 4.83
C GLY A 161 3.70 -6.60 6.26
N PRO A 162 4.17 -5.39 6.59
CA PRO A 162 4.49 -5.02 7.97
C PRO A 162 3.33 -5.37 8.90
N ALA A 163 3.63 -5.92 10.09
CA ALA A 163 2.58 -6.25 11.04
C ALA A 163 1.89 -4.98 11.53
N LEU A 164 0.56 -4.94 11.39
CA LEU A 164 -0.28 -3.84 11.91
C LEU A 164 -0.34 -3.81 13.44
N ASP A 165 -0.24 -4.99 14.05
CA ASP A 165 -0.23 -5.16 15.50
C ASP A 165 1.21 -5.48 15.95
N PRO A 166 1.85 -4.59 16.72
CA PRO A 166 3.19 -4.84 17.28
C PRO A 166 3.26 -6.12 18.13
N ALA A 167 2.15 -6.57 18.72
CA ALA A 167 2.09 -7.81 19.49
C ALA A 167 2.12 -9.07 18.61
N ARG A 168 1.87 -8.93 17.31
CA ARG A 168 2.03 -10.01 16.30
C ARG A 168 3.36 -9.95 15.58
N SER A 169 4.15 -8.90 15.78
CA SER A 169 5.52 -8.83 15.27
C SER A 169 6.42 -9.79 16.03
N ILE A 170 7.24 -10.55 15.31
CA ILE A 170 8.36 -11.26 15.90
C ILE A 170 9.28 -10.21 16.56
N ASN A 171 9.58 -10.41 17.84
CA ASN A 171 10.47 -9.51 18.57
C ASN A 171 11.94 -9.94 18.39
N GLN A 172 12.89 -9.03 18.66
CA GLN A 172 14.31 -9.31 18.46
C GLN A 172 14.80 -10.52 19.29
N ALA A 173 14.24 -10.77 20.47
CA ALA A 173 14.62 -11.92 21.29
C ALA A 173 14.16 -13.25 20.66
N GLU A 174 13.05 -13.26 19.92
CA GLU A 174 12.59 -14.41 19.14
C GLU A 174 13.46 -14.63 17.89
N ILE A 175 13.95 -13.55 17.26
CA ILE A 175 14.93 -13.64 16.16
C ILE A 175 16.23 -14.24 16.67
N ASP A 176 16.75 -13.74 17.79
CA ASP A 176 18.01 -14.22 18.35
C ASP A 176 17.93 -15.72 18.72
N ALA A 177 16.79 -16.17 19.25
CA ALA A 177 16.53 -17.59 19.56
C ALA A 177 16.45 -18.53 18.35
N LEU A 178 16.35 -18.02 17.11
CA LEU A 178 16.42 -18.83 15.89
C LEU A 178 17.85 -19.12 15.44
N PHE A 179 18.83 -18.38 15.94
CA PHE A 179 20.24 -18.46 15.52
C PHE A 179 21.19 -18.95 16.63
N ASP A 180 20.69 -19.21 17.85
CA ASP A 180 21.36 -19.89 18.96
C ASP A 180 21.03 -21.40 19.01
#